data_AF-K2F993-F1
#
_entry.id   AF-K2F993-F1
#
_cell.length_a   1.000
_cell.length_b   1.000
_cell.length_c   1.000
_cell.angle_alpha   90.00
_cell.angle_beta   90.00
_cell.angle_gamma   90.00
#
_symmetry.space_group_name_H-M   'P 1'
#
loop_
_entity.id
_entity.type
_entity.pdbx_description
1 polymer ?
#
loop_
_entity_poly.entity_id
_entity_poly.type
_entity_poly.pdbx_seq_one_letter_code
_entity_poly.pdbx_strand_id
1 'polypeptide(L)'
;MNNNDFEKLIDIHVPNYRRFQDALDPESDIIVDLAIMLKKVYDAWILESVGKYINLELWMCVLKDKEIDQAKVKEMISTFKK
;
A
#
# COMPACT_ATOMS: atom_id res chain seq x y z
N MET A 1 -18.83 -8.41 -4.63
CA MET A 1 -17.94 -7.58 -5.47
C MET A 1 -16.95 -8.49 -6.16
N ASN A 2 -16.81 -8.40 -7.48
CA ASN A 2 -15.87 -9.24 -8.23
C ASN A 2 -14.43 -8.85 -7.88
N ASN A 3 -13.54 -9.83 -7.64
CA ASN A 3 -12.11 -9.56 -7.39
C ASN A 3 -11.45 -8.79 -8.56
N ASN A 4 -12.01 -8.87 -9.76
CA ASN A 4 -11.55 -8.15 -10.95
C ASN A 4 -11.65 -6.62 -10.85
N ASP A 5 -12.49 -6.07 -9.95
CA ASP A 5 -12.61 -4.61 -9.79
C ASP A 5 -11.58 -4.07 -8.81
N PHE A 6 -11.23 -4.86 -7.79
CA PHE A 6 -10.25 -4.47 -6.77
C PHE A 6 -8.86 -4.26 -7.37
N GLU A 7 -8.31 -5.27 -8.05
CA GLU A 7 -6.95 -5.20 -8.62
C GLU A 7 -6.83 -4.07 -9.64
N LYS A 8 -7.87 -3.85 -10.47
CA LYS A 8 -7.91 -2.73 -11.42
C LYS A 8 -7.88 -1.37 -10.71
N LEU A 9 -8.66 -1.21 -9.64
CA LEU A 9 -8.69 0.04 -8.89
C LEU A 9 -7.39 0.28 -8.11
N ILE A 10 -6.74 -0.78 -7.64
CA ILE A 10 -5.40 -0.68 -7.04
C ILE A 10 -4.38 -0.22 -8.09
N ASP A 11 -4.38 -0.80 -9.29
CA ASP A 11 -3.46 -0.40 -10.34
C ASP A 11 -3.67 1.07 -10.79
N ILE A 12 -4.91 1.59 -10.70
CA ILE A 12 -5.24 2.99 -11.01
C ILE A 12 -4.84 3.94 -9.87
N HIS A 13 -5.23 3.63 -8.64
CA HIS A 13 -5.13 4.58 -7.52
C HIS A 13 -3.87 4.40 -6.66
N VAL A 14 -3.28 3.20 -6.66
CA VAL A 14 -2.09 2.83 -5.88
C VAL A 14 -1.05 2.08 -6.73
N PRO A 15 -0.62 2.61 -7.90
CA PRO A 15 0.29 1.90 -8.80
C PRO A 15 1.66 1.54 -8.19
N ASN A 16 2.13 2.27 -7.17
CA ASN A 16 3.39 1.95 -6.48
C ASN A 16 3.27 0.72 -5.57
N TYR A 17 2.07 0.21 -5.29
CA TYR A 17 1.89 -1.04 -4.56
C TYR A 17 2.60 -2.21 -5.26
N ARG A 18 2.44 -2.35 -6.58
CA ARG A 18 3.13 -3.40 -7.36
C ARG A 18 4.64 -3.29 -7.26
N ARG A 19 5.15 -2.08 -7.41
CA ARG A 19 6.59 -1.80 -7.32
C ARG A 19 7.13 -2.11 -5.92
N PHE A 20 6.30 -1.91 -4.89
CA PHE A 20 6.61 -2.26 -3.51
C PHE A 20 6.62 -3.77 -3.29
N GLN A 21 5.66 -4.49 -3.89
CA GLN A 21 5.62 -5.96 -3.89
C GLN A 21 6.82 -6.58 -4.62
N ASP A 22 7.31 -5.94 -5.69
CA ASP A 22 8.48 -6.43 -6.44
C ASP A 22 9.80 -6.15 -5.70
N ALA A 23 9.86 -5.07 -4.91
CA ALA A 23 11.05 -4.68 -4.15
C ALA A 23 11.23 -5.47 -2.85
N LEU A 24 10.13 -6.01 -2.31
CA LEU A 24 10.11 -6.80 -1.08
C LEU A 24 9.73 -8.26 -1.39
N ASP A 25 9.95 -9.16 -0.44
CA ASP A 25 9.38 -10.50 -0.53
C ASP A 25 7.83 -10.40 -0.46
N PRO A 26 7.08 -10.96 -1.41
CA PRO A 26 5.61 -10.98 -1.37
C PRO A 26 5.05 -11.62 -0.09
N GLU A 27 5.81 -12.53 0.53
CA GLU A 27 5.44 -13.18 1.80
C GLU A 27 5.86 -12.36 3.03
N SER A 28 6.51 -11.21 2.84
CA SER A 28 6.86 -10.34 3.97
C SER A 28 5.60 -9.82 4.65
N ASP A 29 5.65 -9.76 5.99
CA ASP A 29 4.56 -9.25 6.83
C ASP A 29 4.08 -7.86 6.38
N ILE A 30 4.98 -7.04 5.84
CA ILE A 30 4.66 -5.70 5.34
C ILE A 30 3.74 -5.77 4.11
N ILE A 31 4.02 -6.64 3.14
CA ILE A 31 3.19 -6.77 1.95
C ILE A 31 1.82 -7.36 2.30
N VAL A 32 1.79 -8.33 3.21
CA VAL A 32 0.53 -8.93 3.72
C VAL A 32 -0.32 -7.89 4.43
N ASP A 33 0.25 -7.13 5.38
CA ASP A 33 -0.46 -6.08 6.12
C ASP A 33 -0.98 -4.98 5.18
N LEU A 34 -0.18 -4.60 4.18
CA LEU A 34 -0.55 -3.60 3.19
C LEU A 34 -1.71 -4.09 2.30
N ALA A 35 -1.70 -5.37 1.89
CA ALA A 35 -2.81 -5.98 1.14
C ALA A 35 -4.13 -5.93 1.94
N ILE A 36 -4.08 -6.28 3.23
CA ILE A 36 -5.24 -6.24 4.13
C ILE A 36 -5.77 -4.81 4.28
N MET A 37 -4.88 -3.83 4.45
CA MET A 37 -5.26 -2.42 4.56
C MET A 37 -5.93 -1.93 3.27
N LEU A 38 -5.32 -2.19 2.11
CA LEU A 38 -5.87 -1.81 0.80
C LEU A 38 -7.25 -2.43 0.56
N LYS A 39 -7.42 -3.69 0.97
CA LYS A 39 -8.71 -4.38 0.88
C LYS A 39 -9.79 -3.68 1.72
N LYS A 40 -9.46 -3.28 2.96
CA LYS A 40 -10.38 -2.51 3.82
C LYS A 40 -10.74 -1.15 3.23
N VAL A 41 -9.76 -0.42 2.70
CA VAL A 41 -9.95 0.89 2.06
C VAL A 41 -10.88 0.76 0.83
N TYR A 42 -10.70 -0.30 0.05
CA TYR A 42 -11.56 -0.63 -1.07
C TYR A 42 -12.98 -1.01 -0.64
N ASP A 43 -13.13 -1.89 0.34
CA ASP A 43 -14.45 -2.33 0.82
C ASP A 43 -15.22 -1.17 1.49
N ALA A 44 -14.50 -0.15 1.98
CA ALA A 44 -15.05 1.11 2.48
C ALA A 44 -15.36 2.15 1.37
N TRP A 45 -15.11 1.83 0.10
CA TRP A 45 -15.37 2.68 -1.07
C TRP A 45 -14.63 4.03 -1.07
N ILE A 46 -13.51 4.12 -0.36
CA ILE A 46 -12.72 5.36 -0.23
C ILE A 46 -11.36 5.27 -0.94
N LEU A 47 -11.12 4.22 -1.73
CA LEU A 47 -9.84 3.98 -2.41
C LEU A 47 -9.48 5.10 -3.39
N GLU A 48 -10.45 5.71 -4.08
CA GLU A 48 -10.18 6.84 -4.98
C GLU A 48 -9.65 8.06 -4.22
N SER A 49 -10.21 8.33 -3.05
CA SER A 49 -9.86 9.48 -2.20
C SER A 49 -8.56 9.26 -1.44
N VAL A 50 -8.36 8.06 -0.87
CA VAL A 50 -7.23 7.76 0.02
C VAL A 50 -6.05 7.12 -0.74
N GLY A 51 -6.32 6.41 -1.83
CA GLY A 51 -5.33 5.65 -2.60
C GLY A 51 -4.17 6.52 -3.09
N LYS A 52 -4.43 7.77 -3.50
CA LYS A 52 -3.37 8.70 -3.92
C LYS A 52 -2.37 9.01 -2.81
N TYR A 53 -2.83 9.09 -1.56
CA TYR A 53 -1.95 9.31 -0.40
C TYR A 53 -1.14 8.05 -0.10
N ILE A 54 -1.78 6.87 -0.09
CA ILE A 54 -1.09 5.59 0.08
C ILE A 54 -0.02 5.42 -1.02
N ASN A 55 -0.37 5.75 -2.27
CA ASN A 55 0.54 5.66 -3.41
C ASN A 55 1.78 6.56 -3.25
N LEU A 56 1.59 7.77 -2.71
CA LEU A 56 2.67 8.71 -2.45
C LEU A 56 3.59 8.21 -1.34
N GLU A 57 3.03 7.68 -0.25
CA GLU A 57 3.81 7.13 0.85
C GLU A 57 4.63 5.90 0.41
N LEU A 58 4.02 5.00 -0.36
CA LEU A 58 4.73 3.87 -0.96
C LEU A 58 5.83 4.34 -1.90
N TRP A 59 5.59 5.35 -2.71
CA TRP A 59 6.63 5.96 -3.55
C TRP A 59 7.78 6.52 -2.73
N MET A 60 7.50 7.23 -1.64
CA MET A 60 8.52 7.75 -0.73
C MET A 60 9.32 6.63 -0.07
N CYS A 61 8.69 5.49 0.21
CA CYS A 61 9.38 4.31 0.72
C CYS A 61 10.28 3.68 -0.36
N VAL A 62 9.79 3.48 -1.58
CA VAL A 62 10.61 2.97 -2.72
C VAL A 62 11.78 3.90 -3.03
N LEU A 63 11.56 5.22 -3.05
CA LEU A 63 12.62 6.20 -3.30
C LEU A 63 13.69 6.18 -2.20
N LYS A 64 13.27 5.88 -0.98
CA LYS A 64 14.19 5.68 0.11
C LYS A 64 14.96 4.38 0.00
N ASP A 65 14.65 3.42 -0.86
CA ASP A 65 15.35 2.12 -0.95
C ASP A 65 16.65 2.12 -1.76
N LYS A 66 17.28 3.29 -1.87
CA LYS A 66 18.75 3.33 -1.83
C LYS A 66 19.31 3.31 -0.39
N GLU A 67 18.47 3.52 0.64
CA GLU A 67 18.69 3.51 2.10
C GLU A 67 17.33 3.48 2.91
N ILE A 68 16.55 2.38 2.97
CA ILE A 68 15.26 2.38 3.72
C ILE A 68 15.44 2.40 5.24
N ASP A 69 14.73 3.32 5.91
CA ASP A 69 14.51 3.35 7.37
C ASP A 69 13.16 2.69 7.74
N GLN A 70 13.24 1.46 8.24
CA GLN A 70 12.07 0.65 8.62
C GLN A 70 11.27 1.23 9.80
N ALA A 71 11.84 2.12 10.61
CA ALA A 71 11.11 2.72 11.74
C ALA A 71 9.97 3.61 11.25
N LYS A 72 10.18 4.34 10.16
CA LYS A 72 9.21 5.30 9.61
C LYS A 72 8.02 4.62 8.94
N VAL A 73 8.25 3.46 8.30
CA VAL A 73 7.18 2.63 7.72
C VAL A 73 6.25 2.10 8.81
N LYS A 74 6.81 1.64 9.94
CA LYS A 74 6.03 1.16 11.09
C LYS A 74 5.20 2.27 11.75
N GLU A 75 5.76 3.48 11.86
CA GLU A 75 5.06 4.65 12.40
C GLU A 75 3.83 5.03 11.56
N MET A 76 4.00 5.06 10.22
CA MET A 76 2.91 5.28 9.28
C MET A 76 1.80 4.22 9.44
N ILE A 77 2.16 2.94 9.48
CA ILE A 77 1.19 1.83 9.67
C ILE A 77 0.41 2.00 10.98
N SER A 78 1.06 2.47 12.05
CA SER A 78 0.40 2.68 13.34
C SER A 78 -0.67 3.79 13.31
N THR A 79 -0.49 4.80 12.45
CA THR A 79 -1.40 5.94 12.31
C THR A 79 -2.78 5.50 11.76
N PHE A 80 -2.81 4.44 10.96
CA PHE A 80 -4.04 3.89 10.38
C PHE A 80 -4.66 2.74 11.21
N LYS A 81 -4.06 2.36 12.35
CA LYS A 81 -4.61 1.33 13.28
C LYS A 81 -5.43 1.93 14.44
N LYS A 82 -5.41 3.25 14.63
CA LYS A 82 -6.30 3.98 15.57
C LYS A 82 -7.59 4.39 14.89
#